data_AF-A0A6S6Z0J9-F1
#
_entry.id   AF-A0A6S6Z0J9-F1
#
_cell.length_a   1.000
_cell.length_b   1.000
_cell.length_c   1.000
_cell.angle_alpha   90.00
_cell.angle_beta   90.00
_cell.angle_gamma   90.00
#
_symmetry.space_group_name_H-M   'P 1'
#
loop_
_entity.id
_entity.type
_entity.pdbx_description
1 polymer ?
#
loop_
_entity_poly.entity_id
_entity_poly.type
_entity_poly.pdbx_seq_one_letter_code
_entity_poly.pdbx_strand_id
1 'polypeptide(L)'
;MRMYIKWFSAALLALAWPSLTQAATPAITPRQQQFLDAQKRPPSVYEAWRERYIVLIQAEPQLRRAVVFSGCAKPGAERLLDPTYRAYVETVGGAYYRYLQRPGPANAMVNTGALWAIDQMSEAEYRGSLRWMTSAETAPLRNARDVLGMLQQYFTESVDPVEGQQNVAVLMAMKKTLVQEGQLDSVVKAFAQVDAAKAALFESLETDIPLTPDQLSQWYDVAYWLGRSANPVFQAYFSAVPQAWFHAMAQEVFNQKLSQANHALKAYQRRGRVEESELSTLTEEELAGRKIAYYFGDLASDDVAKVSVDAHNDMWAQAQAYIAKHRAEMCSP
;
A
#
# COMPACT_ATOMS: atom_id res chain seq x y z
N MET A 1 -32.99 -35.92 -72.06
CA MET A 1 -33.90 -36.10 -70.90
C MET A 1 -33.02 -36.24 -69.66
N ARG A 2 -32.97 -35.25 -68.73
CA ARG A 2 -33.82 -35.16 -67.51
C ARG A 2 -33.80 -36.50 -66.73
N MET A 3 -33.40 -36.64 -65.45
CA MET A 3 -33.52 -35.76 -64.28
C MET A 3 -32.78 -36.34 -63.03
N TYR A 4 -32.26 -35.45 -62.15
CA TYR A 4 -31.98 -35.49 -60.68
C TYR A 4 -31.26 -36.69 -60.02
N ILE A 5 -30.30 -36.52 -59.10
CA ILE A 5 -30.48 -36.06 -57.70
C ILE A 5 -29.20 -35.41 -57.11
N LYS A 6 -29.40 -34.19 -56.57
CA LYS A 6 -28.87 -33.47 -55.37
C LYS A 6 -27.43 -33.71 -54.84
N TRP A 7 -26.64 -32.63 -54.93
CA TRP A 7 -25.85 -31.93 -53.91
C TRP A 7 -25.51 -32.65 -52.58
N PHE A 8 -24.21 -32.84 -52.31
CA PHE A 8 -23.60 -32.58 -51.01
C PHE A 8 -22.21 -31.95 -51.20
N SER A 9 -22.06 -30.74 -50.69
CA SER A 9 -20.85 -29.93 -50.70
C SER A 9 -19.77 -30.54 -49.83
N ALA A 10 -18.60 -30.84 -50.39
CA ALA A 10 -17.38 -31.07 -49.64
C ALA A 10 -16.78 -29.71 -49.26
N ALA A 11 -17.30 -29.09 -48.20
CA ALA A 11 -16.60 -28.02 -47.50
C ALA A 11 -15.63 -28.69 -46.50
N LEU A 12 -14.36 -28.79 -46.90
CA LEU A 12 -13.26 -29.00 -45.96
C LEU A 12 -13.21 -27.74 -45.07
N LEU A 13 -13.88 -27.83 -43.92
CA LEU A 13 -13.70 -26.94 -42.79
C LEU A 13 -12.22 -26.98 -42.42
N ALA A 14 -11.49 -25.94 -42.83
CA ALA A 14 -10.35 -25.48 -42.07
C ALA A 14 -10.86 -25.23 -40.65
N LEU A 15 -10.56 -26.15 -39.75
CA LEU A 15 -10.69 -25.95 -38.31
C LEU A 15 -9.79 -24.78 -37.97
N ALA A 16 -10.37 -23.58 -38.00
CA ALA A 16 -9.83 -22.42 -37.32
C ALA A 16 -9.80 -22.80 -35.85
N TRP A 17 -8.65 -23.33 -35.40
CA TRP A 17 -8.26 -23.23 -34.01
C TRP A 17 -8.44 -21.76 -33.63
N PRO A 18 -9.26 -21.41 -32.62
CA PRO A 18 -9.10 -20.11 -32.02
C PRO A 18 -7.68 -20.12 -31.46
N SER A 19 -6.79 -19.41 -32.15
CA SER A 19 -5.55 -18.94 -31.55
C SER A 19 -5.95 -18.40 -30.18
N LEU A 20 -5.29 -18.86 -29.12
CA LEU A 20 -5.44 -18.29 -27.79
C LEU A 20 -5.18 -16.80 -27.90
N THR A 21 -6.24 -16.05 -28.17
CA THR A 21 -6.26 -14.61 -28.10
C THR A 21 -5.91 -14.33 -26.66
N GLN A 22 -4.71 -13.81 -26.45
CA GLN A 22 -4.30 -13.12 -25.25
C GLN A 22 -5.53 -12.43 -24.70
N ALA A 23 -6.05 -12.91 -23.56
CA ALA A 23 -7.29 -12.39 -23.01
C ALA A 23 -7.08 -10.89 -22.88
N ALA A 24 -7.80 -10.11 -23.68
CA ALA A 24 -7.75 -8.66 -23.58
C ALA A 24 -8.04 -8.35 -22.11
N THR A 25 -7.17 -7.57 -21.46
CA THR A 25 -7.40 -7.12 -20.09
C THR A 25 -8.86 -6.65 -20.02
N PRO A 26 -9.72 -7.25 -19.17
CA PRO A 26 -11.13 -6.93 -19.18
C PRO A 26 -11.30 -5.42 -19.08
N ALA A 27 -12.05 -4.84 -20.01
CA ALA A 27 -12.33 -3.41 -19.94
C ALA A 27 -13.06 -3.14 -18.63
N ILE A 28 -12.49 -2.27 -17.79
CA ILE A 28 -13.09 -1.87 -16.51
C ILE A 28 -14.52 -1.40 -16.77
N THR A 29 -15.49 -2.02 -16.10
CA THR A 29 -16.90 -1.67 -16.27
C THR A 29 -17.18 -0.28 -15.68
N PRO A 30 -18.22 0.45 -16.13
CA PRO A 30 -18.58 1.73 -15.52
C PRO A 30 -18.82 1.65 -14.00
N ARG A 31 -19.37 0.52 -13.51
CA ARG A 31 -19.57 0.24 -12.09
C ARG A 31 -18.25 0.14 -11.34
N GLN A 32 -17.30 -0.60 -11.90
CA GLN A 32 -15.96 -0.74 -11.34
C GLN A 32 -15.22 0.59 -11.36
N GLN A 33 -15.28 1.32 -12.47
CA GLN A 33 -14.64 2.62 -12.63
C GLN A 33 -15.15 3.64 -11.60
N GLN A 34 -16.48 3.74 -11.43
CA GLN A 34 -17.09 4.60 -10.42
C GLN A 34 -16.61 4.29 -9.00
N PHE A 35 -16.47 3.01 -8.67
CA PHE A 35 -16.03 2.58 -7.34
C PHE A 35 -14.53 2.85 -7.12
N LEU A 36 -13.70 2.56 -8.11
CA LEU A 36 -12.27 2.90 -8.07
C LEU A 36 -12.06 4.41 -7.97
N ASP A 37 -12.85 5.22 -8.67
CA ASP A 37 -12.77 6.68 -8.56
C ASP A 37 -13.22 7.19 -7.20
N ALA A 38 -14.16 6.51 -6.53
CA ALA A 38 -14.50 6.79 -5.14
C ALA A 38 -13.35 6.42 -4.18
N GLN A 39 -12.60 5.35 -4.45
CA GLN A 39 -11.41 4.96 -3.68
C GLN A 39 -10.21 5.90 -3.88
N LYS A 40 -10.09 6.51 -5.07
CA LYS A 40 -9.07 7.53 -5.38
C LYS A 40 -9.26 8.84 -4.62
N ARG A 41 -10.30 8.96 -3.80
CA ARG A 41 -10.45 10.01 -2.79
C ARG A 41 -10.23 9.41 -1.41
N PRO A 42 -9.05 8.84 -1.13
CA PRO A 42 -8.76 8.37 0.21
C PRO A 42 -8.91 9.54 1.18
N PRO A 43 -9.15 9.26 2.47
CA PRO A 43 -9.00 10.31 3.46
C PRO A 43 -7.55 10.80 3.42
N SER A 44 -7.38 12.11 3.55
CA SER A 44 -6.09 12.79 3.31
C SER A 44 -4.97 12.27 4.23
N VAL A 45 -5.33 11.78 5.42
CA VAL A 45 -4.43 11.08 6.36
C VAL A 45 -3.77 9.85 5.73
N TYR A 46 -4.54 8.95 5.13
CA TYR A 46 -3.99 7.73 4.54
C TYR A 46 -3.06 8.03 3.38
N GLU A 47 -3.45 8.96 2.50
CA GLU A 47 -2.64 9.33 1.34
C GLU A 47 -1.30 9.94 1.77
N ALA A 48 -1.35 10.94 2.66
CA ALA A 48 -0.17 11.62 3.17
C ALA A 48 0.76 10.67 3.95
N TRP A 49 0.21 9.77 4.76
CA TRP A 49 1.00 8.80 5.51
C TRP A 49 1.61 7.72 4.60
N ARG A 50 0.82 7.18 3.66
CA ARG A 50 1.25 6.08 2.78
C ARG A 50 2.46 6.45 1.94
N GLU A 51 2.49 7.65 1.36
CA GLU A 51 3.66 8.13 0.63
C GLU A 51 4.89 8.14 1.53
N ARG A 52 4.80 8.80 2.69
CA ARG A 52 5.91 8.88 3.66
C ARG A 52 6.37 7.51 4.13
N TYR A 53 5.45 6.59 4.39
CA TYR A 53 5.75 5.22 4.79
C TYR A 53 6.54 4.50 3.69
N ILE A 54 6.09 4.55 2.43
CA ILE A 54 6.80 3.93 1.31
C ILE A 54 8.20 4.54 1.14
N VAL A 55 8.31 5.86 1.22
CA VAL A 55 9.57 6.59 1.05
C VAL A 55 10.58 6.27 2.16
N LEU A 56 10.17 6.40 3.43
CA LEU A 56 11.08 6.38 4.59
C LEU A 56 11.33 4.99 5.16
N ILE A 57 10.43 4.03 4.93
CA ILE A 57 10.52 2.68 5.50
C ILE A 57 10.77 1.63 4.42
N GLN A 58 10.04 1.68 3.29
CA GLN A 58 10.19 0.64 2.27
C GLN A 58 11.36 0.90 1.31
N ALA A 59 11.49 2.13 0.80
CA ALA A 59 12.51 2.49 -0.19
C ALA A 59 13.86 2.77 0.46
N GLU A 60 13.87 3.48 1.59
CA GLU A 60 15.07 3.93 2.30
C GLU A 60 16.13 2.83 2.50
N PRO A 61 15.82 1.61 2.95
CA PRO A 61 16.84 0.58 3.18
C PRO A 61 17.64 0.23 1.92
N GLN A 62 17.00 0.31 0.74
CA GLN A 62 17.66 0.07 -0.55
C GLN A 62 18.45 1.31 -1.01
N LEU A 63 17.87 2.50 -0.85
CA LEU A 63 18.53 3.76 -1.18
C LEU A 63 19.81 3.97 -0.36
N ARG A 64 19.79 3.55 0.91
CA ARG A 64 20.96 3.52 1.78
C ARG A 64 22.07 2.62 1.25
N ARG A 65 21.73 1.43 0.74
CA ARG A 65 22.73 0.55 0.13
C ARG A 65 23.42 1.24 -1.04
N ALA A 66 22.68 1.96 -1.89
CA ALA A 66 23.27 2.70 -3.01
C ALA A 66 24.32 3.72 -2.53
N VAL A 67 24.04 4.49 -1.48
CA VAL A 67 24.98 5.45 -0.87
C VAL A 67 26.23 4.76 -0.36
N VAL A 68 26.08 3.64 0.37
CA VAL A 68 27.20 2.86 0.89
C VAL A 68 28.07 2.30 -0.24
N PHE A 69 27.47 1.75 -1.30
CA PHE A 69 28.20 1.22 -2.46
C PHE A 69 28.98 2.29 -3.23
N SER A 70 28.48 3.53 -3.26
CA SER A 70 29.14 4.64 -3.95
C SER A 70 30.30 5.27 -3.16
N GLY A 71 30.60 4.74 -1.96
CA GLY A 71 31.72 5.17 -1.11
C GLY A 71 31.46 6.47 -0.35
N CYS A 72 30.21 6.85 -0.16
CA CYS A 72 29.81 8.03 0.62
C CYS A 72 29.64 7.66 2.11
N ALA A 73 30.01 8.57 3.01
CA ALA A 73 30.13 8.30 4.44
C ALA A 73 28.80 7.86 5.10
N LYS A 74 28.94 7.12 6.20
CA LYS A 74 27.91 6.24 6.76
C LYS A 74 26.73 7.00 7.37
N PRO A 75 25.52 6.71 6.92
CA PRO A 75 24.33 7.26 7.52
C PRO A 75 23.93 6.34 8.71
N GLY A 76 24.19 6.80 9.95
CA GLY A 76 23.78 6.11 11.20
C GLY A 76 22.27 6.08 11.41
N ALA A 77 21.78 5.75 12.60
CA ALA A 77 20.34 5.76 12.89
C ALA A 77 19.69 7.13 12.64
N GLU A 78 20.46 8.20 12.85
CA GLU A 78 20.04 9.60 12.70
C GLU A 78 20.12 10.12 11.26
N ARG A 79 20.50 9.29 10.29
CA ARG A 79 20.67 9.73 8.91
C ARG A 79 19.46 10.39 8.28
N LEU A 80 18.27 9.94 8.64
CA LEU A 80 17.03 10.53 8.13
C LEU A 80 16.73 11.90 8.76
N LEU A 81 17.58 12.33 9.69
CA LEU A 81 17.63 13.66 10.30
C LEU A 81 18.76 14.52 9.68
N ASP A 82 19.60 13.98 8.81
CA ASP A 82 20.50 14.78 7.99
C ASP A 82 19.73 15.37 6.79
N PRO A 83 19.72 16.70 6.58
CA PRO A 83 18.97 17.34 5.50
C PRO A 83 19.33 16.80 4.10
N THR A 84 20.61 16.53 3.85
CA THR A 84 21.12 16.13 2.53
C THR A 84 20.67 14.71 2.20
N TYR A 85 20.86 13.78 3.14
CA TYR A 85 20.40 12.41 3.04
C TYR A 85 18.87 12.33 2.98
N ARG A 86 18.17 13.14 3.78
CA ARG A 86 16.72 13.22 3.77
C ARG A 86 16.18 13.68 2.42
N ALA A 87 16.79 14.71 1.82
CA ALA A 87 16.42 15.20 0.50
C ALA A 87 16.64 14.13 -0.59
N TYR A 88 17.72 13.36 -0.51
CA TYR A 88 17.97 12.22 -1.39
C TYR A 88 16.88 11.15 -1.28
N VAL A 89 16.56 10.72 -0.06
CA VAL A 89 15.52 9.69 0.19
C VAL A 89 14.15 10.17 -0.27
N GLU A 90 13.76 11.41 0.06
CA GLU A 90 12.46 11.96 -0.34
C GLU A 90 12.37 12.16 -1.87
N THR A 91 13.45 12.57 -2.53
CA THR A 91 13.46 12.77 -3.98
C THR A 91 13.36 11.44 -4.72
N VAL A 92 14.28 10.51 -4.44
CA VAL A 92 14.36 9.23 -5.17
C VAL A 92 13.24 8.29 -4.72
N GLY A 93 12.98 8.20 -3.42
CA GLY A 93 11.87 7.43 -2.87
C GLY A 93 10.52 7.97 -3.33
N GLY A 94 10.35 9.30 -3.43
CA GLY A 94 9.12 9.90 -3.96
C GLY A 94 8.94 9.61 -5.45
N ALA A 95 10.02 9.59 -6.24
CA ALA A 95 9.96 9.16 -7.63
C ALA A 95 9.59 7.67 -7.76
N TYR A 96 10.14 6.82 -6.90
CA TYR A 96 9.76 5.41 -6.79
C TYR A 96 8.29 5.24 -6.41
N TYR A 97 7.79 5.96 -5.40
CA TYR A 97 6.38 5.97 -5.03
C TYR A 97 5.50 6.35 -6.23
N ARG A 98 5.81 7.44 -6.94
CA ARG A 98 5.08 7.84 -8.15
C ARG A 98 5.15 6.79 -9.25
N TYR A 99 6.29 6.11 -9.42
CA TYR A 99 6.42 5.00 -10.37
C TYR A 99 5.43 3.88 -10.03
N LEU A 100 5.33 3.48 -8.77
CA LEU A 100 4.38 2.46 -8.30
C LEU A 100 2.91 2.86 -8.50
N GLN A 101 2.60 4.15 -8.57
CA GLN A 101 1.25 4.65 -8.85
C GLN A 101 0.91 4.69 -10.35
N ARG A 102 1.90 4.55 -11.26
CA ARG A 102 1.63 4.66 -12.71
C ARG A 102 0.69 3.53 -13.16
N PRO A 103 -0.24 3.82 -14.09
CA PRO A 103 -1.02 2.78 -14.74
C PRO A 103 -0.09 1.76 -15.43
N GLY A 104 -0.30 0.47 -15.19
CA GLY A 104 0.55 -0.60 -15.72
C GLY A 104 0.17 -1.99 -15.18
N PRO A 105 0.88 -3.05 -15.59
CA PRO A 105 0.54 -4.44 -15.22
C PRO A 105 0.47 -4.68 -13.71
N ALA A 106 1.33 -4.05 -12.91
CA ALA A 106 1.26 -4.14 -11.45
C ALA A 106 0.03 -3.44 -10.85
N ASN A 107 -0.33 -2.25 -11.35
CA ASN A 107 -1.54 -1.55 -10.93
C ASN A 107 -2.81 -2.34 -11.35
N ALA A 108 -2.78 -2.97 -12.53
CA ALA A 108 -3.84 -3.86 -12.98
C ALA A 108 -3.99 -5.10 -12.07
N MET A 109 -2.88 -5.75 -11.67
CA MET A 109 -2.93 -6.89 -10.74
C MET A 109 -3.32 -6.51 -9.30
N VAL A 110 -2.88 -5.35 -8.79
CA VAL A 110 -3.28 -4.85 -7.46
C VAL A 110 -4.78 -4.58 -7.41
N ASN A 111 -5.39 -4.19 -8.54
CA ASN A 111 -6.83 -3.98 -8.62
C ASN A 111 -7.63 -5.23 -9.00
N THR A 112 -7.02 -6.36 -9.38
CA THR A 112 -7.75 -7.60 -9.74
C THR A 112 -8.71 -8.05 -8.65
N GLY A 113 -8.22 -8.14 -7.40
CA GLY A 113 -9.06 -8.49 -6.26
C GLY A 113 -10.15 -7.44 -5.99
N ALA A 114 -9.84 -6.16 -6.19
CA ALA A 114 -10.79 -5.06 -6.00
C ALA A 114 -11.90 -5.05 -7.06
N LEU A 115 -11.55 -5.20 -8.34
CA LEU A 115 -12.47 -5.26 -9.47
C LEU A 115 -13.43 -6.44 -9.33
N TRP A 116 -12.91 -7.63 -8.99
CA TRP A 116 -13.75 -8.79 -8.70
C TRP A 116 -14.65 -8.56 -7.48
N ALA A 117 -14.10 -8.03 -6.38
CA ALA A 117 -14.88 -7.72 -5.18
C ALA A 117 -16.02 -6.72 -5.46
N ILE A 118 -15.81 -5.75 -6.36
CA ILE A 118 -16.86 -4.82 -6.81
C ILE A 118 -18.01 -5.55 -7.50
N ASP A 119 -17.69 -6.50 -8.38
CA ASP A 119 -18.70 -7.27 -9.12
C ASP A 119 -19.45 -8.27 -8.24
N GLN A 120 -18.82 -8.75 -7.16
CA GLN A 120 -19.46 -9.67 -6.21
C GLN A 120 -20.40 -8.99 -5.21
N MET A 121 -20.45 -7.66 -5.18
CA MET A 121 -21.40 -6.94 -4.34
C MET A 121 -22.77 -6.83 -5.00
N SER A 122 -23.81 -7.19 -4.26
CA SER A 122 -25.19 -6.83 -4.59
C SER A 122 -25.35 -5.31 -4.70
N GLU A 123 -26.44 -4.86 -5.32
CA GLU A 123 -26.68 -3.43 -5.51
C GLU A 123 -26.78 -2.65 -4.19
N ALA A 124 -27.35 -3.27 -3.15
CA ALA A 124 -27.43 -2.66 -1.82
C ALA A 124 -26.04 -2.53 -1.17
N GLU A 125 -25.22 -3.58 -1.24
CA GLU A 125 -23.85 -3.60 -0.69
C GLU A 125 -22.93 -2.61 -1.42
N TYR A 126 -23.05 -2.52 -2.74
CA TYR A 126 -22.31 -1.59 -3.57
C TYR A 126 -22.64 -0.13 -3.22
N ARG A 127 -23.94 0.22 -3.14
CA ARG A 127 -24.37 1.57 -2.75
C ARG A 127 -24.00 1.92 -1.32
N GLY A 128 -24.09 0.96 -0.41
CA GLY A 128 -23.62 1.11 0.97
C GLY A 128 -22.13 1.43 1.03
N SER A 129 -21.32 0.66 0.31
CA SER A 129 -19.86 0.85 0.26
C SER A 129 -19.45 2.15 -0.44
N LEU A 130 -20.13 2.55 -1.52
CA LEU A 130 -19.93 3.86 -2.14
C LEU A 130 -20.22 5.00 -1.16
N ARG A 131 -21.39 4.97 -0.51
CA ARG A 131 -21.77 5.98 0.49
C ARG A 131 -20.75 6.03 1.63
N TRP A 132 -20.27 4.87 2.08
CA TRP A 132 -19.23 4.78 3.10
C TRP A 132 -17.96 5.51 2.69
N MET A 133 -17.51 5.40 1.44
CA MET A 133 -16.29 6.07 0.96
C MET A 133 -16.48 7.57 0.68
N THR A 134 -17.67 7.96 0.20
CA THR A 134 -17.86 9.34 -0.31
C THR A 134 -18.61 10.26 0.65
N SER A 135 -19.28 9.74 1.68
CA SER A 135 -20.04 10.58 2.62
C SER A 135 -19.13 11.36 3.56
N ALA A 136 -19.54 12.59 3.86
CA ALA A 136 -18.95 13.43 4.90
C ALA A 136 -19.22 12.85 6.30
N GLU A 137 -20.36 12.18 6.50
CA GLU A 137 -20.72 11.56 7.79
C GLU A 137 -19.74 10.46 8.19
N THR A 138 -19.23 9.71 7.21
CA THR A 138 -18.29 8.61 7.42
C THR A 138 -16.83 9.07 7.34
N ALA A 139 -16.55 10.31 6.93
CA ALA A 139 -15.19 10.83 6.80
C ALA A 139 -14.40 10.82 8.13
N PRO A 140 -14.96 11.26 9.27
CA PRO A 140 -14.28 11.13 10.56
C PRO A 140 -13.94 9.69 10.93
N LEU A 141 -14.78 8.73 10.52
CA LEU A 141 -14.59 7.30 10.79
C LEU A 141 -13.41 6.75 10.01
N ARG A 142 -13.34 7.10 8.73
CA ARG A 142 -12.24 6.70 7.86
C ARG A 142 -10.92 7.34 8.33
N ASN A 143 -10.92 8.62 8.72
CA ASN A 143 -9.75 9.27 9.32
C ASN A 143 -9.27 8.55 10.59
N ALA A 144 -10.18 8.20 11.51
CA ALA A 144 -9.83 7.49 12.73
C ALA A 144 -9.22 6.10 12.44
N ARG A 145 -9.75 5.38 11.44
CA ARG A 145 -9.17 4.12 10.97
C ARG A 145 -7.78 4.31 10.38
N ASP A 146 -7.56 5.36 9.60
CA ASP A 146 -6.28 5.63 8.97
C ASP A 146 -5.22 6.02 10.01
N VAL A 147 -5.59 6.81 11.02
CA VAL A 147 -4.71 7.12 12.16
C VAL A 147 -4.39 5.84 12.94
N LEU A 148 -5.36 4.96 13.18
CA LEU A 148 -5.13 3.67 13.84
C LEU A 148 -4.13 2.81 13.04
N GLY A 149 -4.31 2.72 11.73
CA GLY A 149 -3.39 1.99 10.83
C GLY A 149 -1.99 2.61 10.82
N MET A 150 -1.89 3.94 10.82
CA MET A 150 -0.64 4.67 10.91
C MET A 150 0.09 4.39 12.24
N LEU A 151 -0.62 4.45 13.38
CA LEU A 151 -0.05 4.11 14.69
C LEU A 151 0.46 2.67 14.72
N GLN A 152 -0.31 1.72 14.19
CA GLN A 152 0.08 0.31 14.13
C GLN A 152 1.34 0.12 13.26
N GLN A 153 1.39 0.78 12.10
CA GLN A 153 2.57 0.74 11.22
C GLN A 153 3.78 1.35 11.90
N TYR A 154 3.64 2.51 12.55
CA TYR A 154 4.72 3.11 13.32
C TYR A 154 5.23 2.15 14.40
N PHE A 155 4.35 1.56 15.23
CA PHE A 155 4.79 0.64 16.30
C PHE A 155 5.46 -0.63 15.77
N THR A 156 5.11 -1.08 14.56
CA THR A 156 5.77 -2.21 13.91
C THR A 156 7.19 -1.84 13.43
N GLU A 157 7.37 -0.58 13.01
CA GLU A 157 8.59 -0.07 12.38
C GLU A 157 9.32 0.97 13.25
N SER A 158 9.05 0.96 14.56
CA SER A 158 9.53 2.02 15.47
C SER A 158 11.03 1.94 15.72
N VAL A 159 11.65 0.82 15.34
CA VAL A 159 13.07 0.54 15.49
C VAL A 159 13.69 0.42 14.11
N ASP A 160 14.80 1.13 13.89
CA ASP A 160 15.61 0.97 12.69
C ASP A 160 16.16 -0.48 12.66
N PRO A 161 15.84 -1.28 11.63
CA PRO A 161 16.20 -2.70 11.59
C PRO A 161 17.70 -2.95 11.42
N VAL A 162 18.49 -1.90 11.13
CA VAL A 162 19.92 -2.01 10.89
C VAL A 162 20.72 -1.59 12.11
N GLU A 163 20.34 -0.47 12.72
CA GLU A 163 21.06 0.09 13.86
C GLU A 163 20.44 -0.30 15.20
N GLY A 164 19.21 -0.84 15.20
CA GLY A 164 18.49 -1.26 16.42
C GLY A 164 18.04 -0.10 17.31
N GLN A 165 18.15 1.15 16.83
CA GLN A 165 17.76 2.36 17.56
C GLN A 165 16.34 2.81 17.18
N GLN A 166 15.72 3.65 18.01
CA GLN A 166 14.40 4.20 17.71
C GLN A 166 14.43 5.06 16.43
N ASN A 167 13.47 4.84 15.54
CA ASN A 167 13.36 5.56 14.28
C ASN A 167 12.64 6.90 14.47
N VAL A 168 13.35 7.88 15.03
CA VAL A 168 12.85 9.23 15.32
C VAL A 168 12.30 9.91 14.06
N ALA A 169 12.95 9.72 12.90
CA ALA A 169 12.52 10.35 11.67
C ALA A 169 11.15 9.88 11.18
N VAL A 170 10.80 8.61 11.42
CA VAL A 170 9.45 8.07 11.14
C VAL A 170 8.44 8.63 12.14
N LEU A 171 8.80 8.72 13.43
CA LEU A 171 7.93 9.33 14.44
C LEU A 171 7.63 10.81 14.12
N MET A 172 8.64 11.58 13.71
CA MET A 172 8.47 12.96 13.24
C MET A 172 7.58 13.04 12.00
N ALA A 173 7.74 12.13 11.03
CA ALA A 173 6.90 12.08 9.84
C ALA A 173 5.44 11.76 10.18
N MET A 174 5.20 10.88 11.16
CA MET A 174 3.87 10.60 11.70
C MET A 174 3.28 11.87 12.32
N LYS A 175 4.02 12.57 13.20
CA LYS A 175 3.57 13.84 13.80
C LYS A 175 3.24 14.87 12.72
N LYS A 176 4.12 15.07 11.75
CA LYS A 176 3.93 16.05 10.67
C LYS A 176 2.66 15.76 9.87
N THR A 177 2.38 14.49 9.60
CA THR A 177 1.13 14.05 8.93
C THR A 177 -0.08 14.36 9.80
N LEU A 178 -0.04 14.01 11.09
CA LEU A 178 -1.12 14.30 12.03
C LEU A 178 -1.43 15.80 12.14
N VAL A 179 -0.41 16.66 12.13
CA VAL A 179 -0.57 18.12 12.15
C VAL A 179 -1.21 18.62 10.85
N GLN A 180 -0.66 18.22 9.70
CA GLN A 180 -1.15 18.64 8.39
C GLN A 180 -2.61 18.27 8.16
N GLU A 181 -3.03 17.11 8.68
CA GLU A 181 -4.37 16.54 8.47
C GLU A 181 -5.33 16.80 9.64
N GLY A 182 -4.94 17.65 10.60
CA GLY A 182 -5.77 18.05 11.73
C GLY A 182 -6.17 16.88 12.65
N GLN A 183 -5.34 15.85 12.75
CA GLN A 183 -5.57 14.65 13.57
C GLN A 183 -4.71 14.58 14.83
N LEU A 184 -3.76 15.51 15.03
CA LEU A 184 -2.83 15.50 16.17
C LEU A 184 -3.53 15.41 17.53
N ASP A 185 -4.55 16.25 17.77
CA ASP A 185 -5.27 16.31 19.04
C ASP A 185 -5.84 14.96 19.48
N SER A 186 -6.35 14.17 18.53
CA SER A 186 -6.92 12.85 18.82
C SER A 186 -5.87 11.87 19.35
N VAL A 187 -4.65 11.94 18.80
CA VAL A 187 -3.51 11.11 19.18
C VAL A 187 -2.92 11.60 20.50
N VAL A 188 -2.74 12.92 20.67
CA VAL A 188 -2.25 13.52 21.92
C VAL A 188 -3.17 13.18 23.10
N LYS A 189 -4.50 13.22 22.91
CA LYS A 189 -5.46 12.79 23.95
C LYS A 189 -5.28 11.33 24.33
N ALA A 190 -5.05 10.44 23.37
CA ALA A 190 -4.77 9.03 23.65
C ALA A 190 -3.43 8.86 24.39
N PHE A 191 -2.40 9.61 24.00
CA PHE A 191 -1.09 9.61 24.67
C PHE A 191 -1.24 10.08 26.13
N ALA A 192 -2.04 11.13 26.36
CA ALA A 192 -2.23 11.73 27.68
C ALA A 192 -2.96 10.81 28.67
N GLN A 193 -3.78 9.88 28.19
CA GLN A 193 -4.39 8.84 29.04
C GLN A 193 -3.35 7.86 29.59
N VAL A 194 -2.21 7.71 28.91
CA VAL A 194 -1.13 6.82 29.32
C VAL A 194 -0.06 7.60 30.10
N ASP A 195 0.36 8.74 29.58
CA ASP A 195 1.32 9.64 30.21
C ASP A 195 1.11 11.09 29.70
N ALA A 196 0.54 11.94 30.55
CA ALA A 196 0.24 13.33 30.22
C ALA A 196 1.50 14.18 29.96
N ALA A 197 2.62 13.90 30.64
CA ALA A 197 3.86 14.64 30.45
C ALA A 197 4.49 14.30 29.10
N LYS A 198 4.49 13.02 28.71
CA LYS A 198 4.98 12.59 27.39
C LYS A 198 4.08 13.06 26.26
N ALA A 199 2.77 13.11 26.47
CA ALA A 199 1.84 13.67 25.50
C ALA A 199 2.11 15.15 25.24
N ALA A 200 2.25 15.96 26.30
CA ALA A 200 2.58 17.37 26.19
C ALA A 200 3.95 17.61 25.54
N LEU A 201 4.95 16.77 25.89
CA LEU A 201 6.26 16.81 25.22
C LEU A 201 6.11 16.52 23.73
N PHE A 202 5.48 15.41 23.35
CA PHE A 202 5.24 15.06 21.94
C PHE A 202 4.52 16.17 21.18
N GLU A 203 3.50 16.78 21.78
CA GLU A 203 2.76 17.91 21.18
C GLU A 203 3.64 19.14 20.96
N SER A 204 4.55 19.45 21.89
CA SER A 204 5.44 20.62 21.81
C SER A 204 6.60 20.49 20.81
N LEU A 205 7.05 19.26 20.50
CA LEU A 205 8.28 19.05 19.73
C LEU A 205 8.20 19.49 18.26
N GLU A 206 9.12 20.31 17.79
CA GLU A 206 9.16 20.72 16.38
C GLU A 206 9.58 19.56 15.46
N THR A 207 9.11 19.61 14.20
CA THR A 207 9.40 18.60 13.18
C THR A 207 10.35 19.08 12.09
N ASP A 208 10.86 20.32 12.20
CA ASP A 208 11.77 20.89 11.21
C ASP A 208 13.21 20.44 11.48
N ILE A 209 13.96 20.20 10.40
CA ILE A 209 15.32 19.68 10.41
C ILE A 209 16.24 20.81 9.90
N PRO A 210 17.46 21.00 10.45
CA PRO A 210 18.14 20.19 11.45
C PRO A 210 17.63 20.40 12.88
N LEU A 211 17.65 19.33 13.68
CA LEU A 211 17.34 19.37 15.11
C LEU A 211 18.58 19.74 15.93
N THR A 212 18.39 20.46 17.03
CA THR A 212 19.43 20.62 18.06
C THR A 212 19.60 19.30 18.85
N PRO A 213 20.76 19.09 19.52
CA PRO A 213 20.96 17.91 20.36
C PRO A 213 19.90 17.74 21.45
N ASP A 214 19.41 18.84 22.02
CA ASP A 214 18.36 18.81 23.04
C ASP A 214 17.01 18.39 22.45
N GLN A 215 16.63 18.92 21.29
CA GLN A 215 15.42 18.51 20.58
C GLN A 215 15.48 17.02 20.21
N LEU A 216 16.64 16.55 19.73
CA LEU A 216 16.86 15.16 19.38
C LEU A 216 16.74 14.23 20.60
N SER A 217 17.33 14.62 21.73
CA SER A 217 17.20 13.89 22.99
C SER A 217 15.75 13.77 23.45
N GLN A 218 14.98 14.86 23.35
CA GLN A 218 13.55 14.85 23.68
C GLN A 218 12.73 13.96 22.73
N TRP A 219 13.05 13.96 21.44
CA TRP A 219 12.44 13.06 20.47
C TRP A 219 12.71 11.58 20.80
N TYR A 220 13.94 11.24 21.16
CA TYR A 220 14.29 9.89 21.61
C TYR A 220 13.55 9.51 22.89
N ASP A 221 13.44 10.42 23.86
CA ASP A 221 12.70 10.19 25.11
C ASP A 221 11.23 9.82 24.82
N VAL A 222 10.57 10.54 23.91
CA VAL A 222 9.21 10.18 23.45
C VAL A 222 9.20 8.84 22.72
N ALA A 223 10.15 8.59 21.80
CA ALA A 223 10.19 7.35 21.04
C ALA A 223 10.43 6.11 21.92
N TYR A 224 11.33 6.18 22.90
CA TYR A 224 11.56 5.11 23.87
C TYR A 224 10.37 4.87 24.80
N TRP A 225 9.64 5.93 25.16
CA TRP A 225 8.37 5.79 25.86
C TRP A 225 7.33 5.08 24.99
N LEU A 226 7.12 5.53 23.75
CA LEU A 226 6.18 4.91 22.82
C LEU A 226 6.52 3.44 22.56
N GLY A 227 7.78 3.08 22.41
CA GLY A 227 8.20 1.68 22.22
C GLY A 227 7.82 0.76 23.38
N ARG A 228 7.78 1.27 24.62
CA ARG A 228 7.34 0.51 25.81
C ARG A 228 5.84 0.58 26.07
N SER A 229 5.20 1.64 25.59
CA SER A 229 3.79 1.96 25.82
C SER A 229 2.90 1.75 24.60
N ALA A 230 3.40 1.11 23.54
CA ALA A 230 2.68 0.91 22.28
C ALA A 230 1.28 0.30 22.47
N ASN A 231 1.19 -0.80 23.22
CA ASN A 231 -0.09 -1.46 23.50
C ASN A 231 -1.05 -0.56 24.31
N PRO A 232 -0.66 0.01 25.47
CA PRO A 232 -1.49 0.97 26.18
C PRO A 232 -1.98 2.15 25.34
N VAL A 233 -1.09 2.75 24.55
CA VAL A 233 -1.42 3.89 23.67
C VAL A 233 -2.40 3.49 22.59
N PHE A 234 -2.17 2.34 21.93
CA PHE A 234 -3.07 1.80 20.92
C PHE A 234 -4.46 1.55 21.51
N GLN A 235 -4.53 0.96 22.71
CA GLN A 235 -5.80 0.72 23.40
C GLN A 235 -6.52 2.00 23.80
N ALA A 236 -5.79 3.02 24.29
CA ALA A 236 -6.34 4.32 24.63
C ALA A 236 -6.94 5.02 23.41
N TYR A 237 -6.22 5.00 22.27
CA TYR A 237 -6.72 5.55 21.02
C TYR A 237 -7.95 4.78 20.53
N PHE A 238 -7.85 3.45 20.47
CA PHE A 238 -8.94 2.58 20.04
C PHE A 238 -10.21 2.77 20.88
N SER A 239 -10.08 2.88 22.20
CA SER A 239 -11.20 3.05 23.13
C SER A 239 -11.84 4.44 23.06
N ALA A 240 -11.09 5.46 22.63
CA ALA A 240 -11.60 6.81 22.43
C ALA A 240 -12.46 6.94 21.16
N VAL A 241 -12.30 6.01 20.21
CA VAL A 241 -13.13 5.94 18.99
C VAL A 241 -14.46 5.24 19.34
N PRO A 242 -15.63 5.87 19.07
CA PRO A 242 -16.93 5.27 19.39
C PRO A 242 -17.11 3.85 18.82
N GLN A 243 -17.50 2.87 19.65
CA GLN A 243 -17.63 1.47 19.21
C GLN A 243 -18.63 1.25 18.07
N ALA A 244 -19.71 2.04 18.02
CA ALA A 244 -20.67 2.03 16.92
C ALA A 244 -20.01 2.27 15.55
N TRP A 245 -18.88 2.98 15.53
CA TRP A 245 -18.12 3.26 14.31
C TRP A 245 -17.33 2.04 13.83
N PHE A 246 -16.78 1.24 14.75
CA PHE A 246 -16.15 -0.03 14.40
C PHE A 246 -17.15 -1.05 13.87
N HIS A 247 -18.39 -1.06 14.39
CA HIS A 247 -19.45 -1.89 13.82
C HIS A 247 -19.81 -1.45 12.40
N ALA A 248 -19.93 -0.15 12.14
CA ALA A 248 -20.15 0.38 10.79
C ALA A 248 -18.99 0.05 9.83
N MET A 249 -17.74 0.11 10.31
CA MET A 249 -16.54 -0.30 9.55
C MET A 249 -16.47 -1.80 9.30
N ALA A 250 -16.80 -2.63 10.28
CA ALA A 250 -16.82 -4.08 10.15
C ALA A 250 -17.90 -4.54 9.15
N GLN A 251 -18.96 -3.75 8.98
CA GLN A 251 -20.00 -3.96 7.97
C GLN A 251 -19.59 -3.49 6.56
N GLU A 252 -18.37 -3.00 6.36
CA GLU A 252 -17.86 -2.63 5.04
C GLU A 252 -17.63 -3.87 4.18
N VAL A 253 -18.66 -4.26 3.44
CA VAL A 253 -18.70 -5.49 2.63
C VAL A 253 -17.57 -5.52 1.60
N PHE A 254 -17.18 -4.38 1.03
CA PHE A 254 -16.10 -4.33 0.06
C PHE A 254 -14.78 -4.91 0.60
N ASN A 255 -14.35 -4.52 1.80
CA ASN A 255 -13.09 -5.02 2.38
C ASN A 255 -13.15 -6.51 2.71
N GLN A 256 -14.33 -7.02 3.10
CA GLN A 256 -14.53 -8.46 3.31
C GLN A 256 -14.40 -9.22 1.98
N LYS A 257 -15.07 -8.75 0.91
CA LYS A 257 -15.00 -9.35 -0.43
C LYS A 257 -13.60 -9.28 -1.01
N LEU A 258 -12.89 -8.16 -0.81
CA LEU A 258 -11.50 -7.97 -1.22
C LEU A 258 -10.57 -8.96 -0.50
N SER A 259 -10.72 -9.12 0.81
CA SER A 259 -9.96 -10.10 1.58
C SER A 259 -10.20 -11.52 1.07
N GLN A 260 -11.45 -11.91 0.88
CA GLN A 260 -11.82 -13.22 0.32
C GLN A 260 -11.21 -13.44 -1.07
N ALA A 261 -11.28 -12.42 -1.95
CA ALA A 261 -10.67 -12.47 -3.28
C ALA A 261 -9.17 -12.73 -3.22
N ASN A 262 -8.46 -12.00 -2.36
CA ASN A 262 -7.02 -12.11 -2.20
C ASN A 262 -6.60 -13.48 -1.62
N HIS A 263 -7.35 -14.00 -0.65
CA HIS A 263 -7.12 -15.33 -0.09
C HIS A 263 -7.31 -16.43 -1.13
N ALA A 264 -8.45 -16.42 -1.82
CA ALA A 264 -8.76 -17.38 -2.88
C ALA A 264 -7.73 -17.36 -4.00
N LEU A 265 -7.34 -16.16 -4.45
CA LEU A 265 -6.34 -16.02 -5.49
C LEU A 265 -4.98 -16.57 -5.07
N LYS A 266 -4.55 -16.28 -3.84
CA LYS A 266 -3.28 -16.77 -3.28
C LYS A 266 -3.29 -18.30 -3.11
N ALA A 267 -4.41 -18.89 -2.72
CA ALA A 267 -4.57 -20.34 -2.63
C ALA A 267 -4.36 -21.00 -4.00
N TYR A 268 -5.05 -20.49 -5.03
CA TYR A 268 -4.88 -21.00 -6.40
C TYR A 268 -3.46 -20.81 -6.95
N GLN A 269 -2.85 -19.65 -6.72
CA GLN A 269 -1.45 -19.40 -7.13
C GLN A 269 -0.45 -20.36 -6.50
N ARG A 270 -0.66 -20.75 -5.23
CA ARG A 270 0.17 -21.77 -4.55
C ARG A 270 -0.03 -23.16 -5.13
N ARG A 271 -1.26 -23.50 -5.54
CA ARG A 271 -1.58 -24.77 -6.19
C ARG A 271 -0.95 -24.91 -7.57
N GLY A 272 -0.82 -23.79 -8.28
CA GLY A 272 -0.37 -23.74 -9.67
C GLY A 272 -1.49 -24.05 -10.67
N ARG A 273 -1.18 -23.86 -11.96
CA ARG A 273 -2.13 -24.15 -13.04
C ARG A 273 -2.44 -25.65 -13.07
N VAL A 274 -3.71 -25.99 -13.13
CA VAL A 274 -4.20 -27.38 -13.24
C VAL A 274 -4.90 -27.57 -14.57
N GLU A 275 -4.80 -28.77 -15.13
CA GLU A 275 -5.53 -29.11 -16.35
C GLU A 275 -7.05 -29.18 -16.09
N GLU A 276 -7.87 -29.05 -17.14
CA GLU A 276 -9.33 -29.13 -16.99
C GLU A 276 -9.80 -30.48 -16.42
N SER A 277 -9.06 -31.55 -16.73
CA SER A 277 -9.27 -32.90 -16.21
C SER A 277 -9.08 -33.01 -14.68
N GLU A 278 -8.35 -32.06 -14.08
CA GLU A 278 -7.97 -32.07 -12.67
C GLU A 278 -8.79 -31.07 -11.83
N LEU A 279 -9.80 -30.41 -12.42
CA LEU A 279 -10.59 -29.38 -11.71
C LEU A 279 -11.33 -29.90 -10.48
N SER A 280 -11.71 -31.18 -10.47
CA SER A 280 -12.33 -31.83 -9.32
C SER A 280 -11.38 -31.99 -8.12
N THR A 281 -10.08 -31.77 -8.31
CA THR A 281 -9.06 -31.84 -7.25
C THR A 281 -8.88 -30.51 -6.52
N LEU A 282 -9.48 -29.42 -7.03
CA LEU A 282 -9.41 -28.10 -6.41
C LEU A 282 -10.42 -27.99 -5.27
N THR A 283 -9.99 -27.37 -4.18
CA THR A 283 -10.88 -26.90 -3.10
C THR A 283 -11.79 -25.77 -3.61
N GLU A 284 -12.88 -25.49 -2.89
CA GLU A 284 -13.78 -24.37 -3.23
C GLU A 284 -13.06 -23.02 -3.29
N GLU A 285 -12.11 -22.80 -2.37
CA GLU A 285 -11.27 -21.60 -2.33
C GLU A 285 -10.35 -21.50 -3.56
N GLU A 286 -9.71 -22.59 -3.96
CA GLU A 286 -8.86 -22.64 -5.16
C GLU A 286 -9.68 -22.50 -6.45
N LEU A 287 -10.90 -23.07 -6.48
CA LEU A 287 -11.86 -22.89 -7.58
C LEU A 287 -12.29 -21.43 -7.72
N ALA A 288 -12.55 -20.74 -6.60
CA ALA A 288 -12.81 -19.31 -6.59
C ALA A 288 -11.58 -18.52 -7.08
N GLY A 289 -10.38 -18.86 -6.62
CA GLY A 289 -9.12 -18.28 -7.08
C GLY A 289 -8.88 -18.45 -8.57
N ARG A 290 -9.17 -19.64 -9.11
CA ARG A 290 -9.11 -19.92 -10.56
C ARG A 290 -10.08 -19.06 -11.35
N LYS A 291 -11.32 -18.89 -10.87
CA LYS A 291 -12.31 -18.00 -11.52
C LYS A 291 -11.83 -16.56 -11.56
N ILE A 292 -11.21 -16.07 -10.49
CA ILE A 292 -10.60 -14.74 -10.44
C ILE A 292 -9.43 -14.67 -11.44
N ALA A 293 -8.52 -15.64 -11.43
CA ALA A 293 -7.39 -15.68 -12.38
C ALA A 293 -7.87 -15.69 -13.84
N TYR A 294 -8.90 -16.46 -14.16
CA TYR A 294 -9.48 -16.55 -15.49
C TYR A 294 -10.19 -15.25 -15.91
N TYR A 295 -10.90 -14.60 -14.98
CA TYR A 295 -11.60 -13.33 -15.24
C TYR A 295 -10.62 -12.27 -15.77
N PHE A 296 -9.35 -12.26 -15.33
CA PHE A 296 -8.36 -11.26 -15.73
C PHE A 296 -7.29 -11.77 -16.70
N GLY A 297 -7.45 -13.00 -17.22
CA GLY A 297 -6.42 -13.73 -17.98
C GLY A 297 -5.37 -14.30 -17.03
N ASP A 298 -5.10 -15.62 -17.14
CA ASP A 298 -4.16 -16.36 -16.28
C ASP A 298 -2.96 -15.47 -15.90
N LEU A 299 -2.98 -15.02 -14.64
CA LEU A 299 -2.21 -13.87 -14.18
C LEU A 299 -0.75 -14.06 -14.54
N ALA A 300 -0.22 -13.11 -15.31
CA ALA A 300 1.19 -12.99 -15.61
C ALA A 300 1.97 -12.70 -14.31
N SER A 301 2.22 -13.73 -13.51
CA SER A 301 3.13 -13.69 -12.35
C SER A 301 4.48 -13.11 -12.76
N ASP A 302 4.90 -13.42 -13.98
CA ASP A 302 6.14 -12.99 -14.57
C ASP A 302 6.13 -11.49 -14.86
N ASP A 303 5.00 -10.92 -15.30
CA ASP A 303 4.89 -9.47 -15.55
C ASP A 303 4.85 -8.67 -14.25
N VAL A 304 4.26 -9.19 -13.17
CA VAL A 304 4.30 -8.50 -11.86
C VAL A 304 5.65 -8.62 -11.17
N ALA A 305 6.28 -9.80 -11.23
CA ALA A 305 7.65 -9.94 -10.80
C ALA A 305 8.55 -8.97 -11.59
N LYS A 306 8.33 -8.86 -12.90
CA LYS A 306 9.06 -7.92 -13.77
C LYS A 306 8.79 -6.46 -13.42
N VAL A 307 7.55 -6.03 -13.17
CA VAL A 307 7.30 -4.64 -12.77
C VAL A 307 7.94 -4.30 -11.43
N SER A 308 7.93 -5.23 -10.46
CA SER A 308 8.67 -5.04 -9.21
C SER A 308 10.17 -4.91 -9.47
N VAL A 309 10.75 -5.79 -10.29
CA VAL A 309 12.17 -5.72 -10.68
C VAL A 309 12.49 -4.42 -11.41
N ASP A 310 11.66 -4.00 -12.37
CA ASP A 310 11.82 -2.77 -13.15
C ASP A 310 11.74 -1.53 -12.25
N ALA A 311 10.79 -1.50 -11.29
CA ALA A 311 10.66 -0.40 -10.34
C ALA A 311 11.91 -0.26 -9.45
N HIS A 312 12.46 -1.38 -8.99
CA HIS A 312 13.69 -1.38 -8.18
C HIS A 312 14.92 -1.01 -9.02
N ASN A 313 15.02 -1.48 -10.26
CA ASN A 313 16.09 -1.12 -11.19
C ASN A 313 16.06 0.38 -11.52
N ASP A 314 14.88 0.93 -11.78
CA ASP A 314 14.68 2.36 -12.01
C ASP A 314 15.06 3.19 -10.77
N MET A 315 14.59 2.79 -9.59
CA MET A 315 14.98 3.43 -8.32
C MET A 315 16.50 3.41 -8.14
N TRP A 316 17.15 2.29 -8.43
CA TRP A 316 18.61 2.17 -8.35
C TRP A 316 19.33 3.10 -9.32
N ALA A 317 18.87 3.17 -10.58
CA ALA A 317 19.43 4.07 -11.58
C ALA A 317 19.28 5.54 -11.17
N GLN A 318 18.11 5.93 -10.67
CA GLN A 318 17.85 7.27 -10.15
C GLN A 318 18.71 7.58 -8.92
N ALA A 319 18.89 6.61 -8.03
CA ALA A 319 19.75 6.75 -6.85
C ALA A 319 21.20 7.04 -7.25
N GLN A 320 21.76 6.24 -8.17
CA GLN A 320 23.13 6.43 -8.66
C GLN A 320 23.30 7.78 -9.37
N ALA A 321 22.33 8.18 -10.20
CA ALA A 321 22.35 9.48 -10.86
C ALA A 321 22.31 10.64 -9.87
N TYR A 322 21.45 10.56 -8.83
CA TYR A 322 21.37 11.57 -7.78
C TYR A 322 22.69 11.66 -7.01
N ILE A 323 23.23 10.53 -6.53
CA ILE A 323 24.48 10.49 -5.78
C ILE A 323 25.64 11.05 -6.63
N ALA A 324 25.72 10.71 -7.91
CA ALA A 324 26.75 11.24 -8.80
C ALA A 324 26.67 12.76 -8.95
N LYS A 325 25.46 13.30 -9.09
CA LYS A 325 25.21 14.75 -9.21
C LYS A 325 25.49 15.50 -7.90
N HIS A 326 25.14 14.91 -6.76
CA HIS A 326 25.22 15.52 -5.43
C HIS A 326 26.40 15.00 -4.61
N ARG A 327 27.43 14.44 -5.25
CA ARG A 327 28.51 13.71 -4.59
C ARG A 327 29.26 14.55 -3.54
N ALA A 328 29.48 15.83 -3.82
CA ALA A 328 30.16 16.74 -2.89
C ALA A 328 29.34 17.00 -1.61
N GLU A 329 28.00 16.96 -1.69
CA GLU A 329 27.11 17.19 -0.55
C GLU A 329 26.89 15.88 0.21
N MET A 330 26.63 14.79 -0.52
CA MET A 330 26.29 13.47 0.03
C MET A 330 27.48 12.69 0.62
N CYS A 331 28.71 13.01 0.19
CA CYS A 331 29.90 12.22 0.50
C CYS A 331 30.98 13.04 1.21
N SER A 332 30.65 14.29 1.58
CA SER A 332 31.48 15.07 2.50
C SER A 332 31.44 14.45 3.91
N PRO A 333 32.58 14.42 4.63
CA PRO A 333 32.70 13.78 5.93
C PRO A 333 31.95 14.49 7.06
#